data_AF-A0A957Z4E5-F1
#
_entry.id   AF-A0A957Z4E5-F1
#
_cell.length_a   1.000
_cell.length_b   1.000
_cell.length_c   1.000
_cell.angle_alpha   90.00
_cell.angle_beta   90.00
_cell.angle_gamma   90.00
#
_symmetry.space_group_name_H-M   'P 1'
#
loop_
_entity.id
_entity.type
_entity.pdbx_description
1 polymer ?
#
loop_
_entity_poly.entity_id
_entity_poly.type
_entity_poly.pdbx_seq_one_letter_code
_entity_poly.pdbx_strand_id
1 'polypeptide(L)'
;MRQSHDDPDVVYAVIVDSRGRALTRYLNQSNPQIAEALTTHSTILDVIAEVRQHPMIDEQQSAINLDSTSIGTVLLGYSRANVRRQLITSVQWNLATYLVTLGLLAGLILATFHWLIGRRVRTVATVVELFGAGNYQQRAPVTNDDDISRLARNFNRMADELNATMAGLHQALQALHTSERQTRKLSHVARHTSNTVIIADAAGNIEWANDSFTRLSGFTNEEIMGRQPSDLIGGPGTDPATIATLRARMAAGQPFNCEVLNYAKDGTSYWVAVDLQPVHDTD
;
A
#
# COMPACT_ATOMS: atom_id res chain seq x y z
N MET A 1 -39.95 -74.08 18.49
CA MET A 1 -40.27 -73.06 17.45
C MET A 1 -41.21 -71.94 17.95
N ARG A 2 -41.06 -71.43 19.18
CA ARG A 2 -41.91 -70.33 19.71
C ARG A 2 -41.22 -68.96 19.74
N GLN A 3 -39.93 -68.90 19.40
CA GLN A 3 -39.07 -67.70 19.55
C GLN A 3 -38.95 -66.84 18.28
N SER A 4 -39.48 -67.29 17.13
CA SER A 4 -39.43 -66.57 15.85
C SER A 4 -40.60 -65.61 15.64
N HIS A 5 -41.48 -65.43 16.64
CA HIS A 5 -42.73 -64.68 16.46
C HIS A 5 -42.53 -63.15 16.55
N ASP A 6 -41.38 -62.69 17.04
CA ASP A 6 -41.14 -61.27 17.36
C ASP A 6 -40.03 -60.61 16.53
N ASP A 7 -39.43 -61.31 15.56
CA ASP A 7 -38.47 -60.66 14.65
C ASP A 7 -39.23 -59.99 13.49
N PRO A 8 -39.31 -58.64 13.44
CA PRO A 8 -40.03 -57.92 12.39
C PRO A 8 -39.40 -58.11 11.01
N ASP A 9 -38.17 -58.62 10.94
CA ASP A 9 -37.48 -58.85 9.69
C ASP A 9 -37.80 -60.22 9.11
N VAL A 10 -38.31 -61.19 9.88
CA VAL A 10 -38.76 -62.48 9.32
C VAL A 10 -40.12 -62.33 8.64
N VAL A 11 -40.16 -62.55 7.33
CA VAL A 11 -41.35 -62.41 6.48
C VAL A 11 -42.11 -63.73 6.40
N TYR A 12 -41.41 -64.84 6.19
CA TYR A 12 -41.98 -66.18 6.21
C TYR A 12 -40.94 -67.22 6.63
N ALA A 13 -41.40 -68.33 7.20
CA ALA A 13 -40.59 -69.51 7.44
C ALA A 13 -41.41 -70.77 7.12
N VAL A 14 -40.94 -71.59 6.19
CA VAL A 14 -41.64 -72.80 5.76
C VAL A 14 -40.67 -73.97 5.70
N ILE A 15 -41.10 -75.12 6.21
CA ILE A 15 -40.37 -76.37 6.03
C ILE A 15 -41.05 -77.12 4.90
N VAL A 16 -40.30 -77.49 3.87
CA VAL A 16 -40.78 -78.35 2.78
C VAL A 16 -40.16 -79.74 2.90
N ASP A 17 -40.95 -80.78 2.66
CA ASP A 17 -40.45 -82.15 2.56
C ASP A 17 -39.67 -82.38 1.26
N SER A 18 -39.09 -83.57 1.10
CA SER A 18 -38.36 -83.96 -0.12
C SER A 18 -39.23 -84.03 -1.39
N ARG A 19 -40.56 -83.91 -1.27
CA ARG A 19 -41.53 -83.83 -2.37
C ARG A 19 -42.03 -82.41 -2.61
N GLY A 20 -41.47 -81.41 -1.93
CA GLY A 20 -41.83 -80.00 -2.05
C GLY A 20 -43.12 -79.60 -1.34
N ARG A 21 -43.69 -80.44 -0.47
CA ARG A 21 -44.92 -80.13 0.29
C ARG A 21 -44.56 -79.41 1.59
N ALA A 22 -45.28 -78.33 1.90
CA ALA A 22 -45.09 -77.59 3.13
C ALA A 22 -45.55 -78.42 4.35
N LEU A 23 -44.60 -78.76 5.23
CA LEU A 23 -44.82 -79.46 6.51
C LEU A 23 -45.18 -78.50 7.64
N THR A 24 -44.67 -77.26 7.61
CA THR A 24 -44.94 -76.24 8.61
C THR A 24 -44.94 -74.87 7.95
N ARG A 25 -45.78 -73.96 8.46
CA ARG A 25 -45.92 -72.61 7.93
C ARG A 25 -45.82 -71.56 9.02
N TYR A 26 -45.06 -70.52 8.73
CA TYR A 26 -45.09 -69.22 9.39
C TYR A 26 -45.11 -68.14 8.31
N LEU A 27 -46.10 -67.26 8.38
CA LEU A 27 -46.26 -66.11 7.49
C LEU A 27 -46.49 -64.89 8.38
N ASN A 28 -45.65 -63.87 8.26
CA ASN A 28 -45.83 -62.62 8.97
C ASN A 28 -46.90 -61.78 8.26
N GLN A 29 -48.17 -61.93 8.69
CA GLN A 29 -49.31 -61.24 8.09
C GLN A 29 -49.26 -59.71 8.28
N SER A 30 -48.43 -59.20 9.19
CA SER A 30 -48.19 -57.77 9.35
C SER A 30 -47.27 -57.20 8.27
N ASN A 31 -46.58 -58.06 7.51
CA ASN A 31 -45.80 -57.64 6.36
C ASN A 31 -46.74 -57.36 5.16
N PRO A 32 -46.72 -56.16 4.56
CA PRO A 32 -47.60 -55.79 3.46
C PRO A 32 -47.52 -56.74 2.25
N GLN A 33 -46.32 -57.26 1.94
CA GLN A 33 -46.10 -58.15 0.80
C GLN A 33 -46.78 -59.51 1.00
N ILE A 34 -46.79 -60.02 2.23
CA ILE A 34 -47.50 -61.26 2.59
C ILE A 34 -49.01 -61.02 2.58
N ALA A 35 -49.47 -59.90 3.13
CA ALA A 35 -50.89 -59.56 3.15
C ALA A 35 -51.47 -59.43 1.73
N GLU A 36 -50.73 -58.82 0.80
CA GLU A 36 -51.09 -58.67 -0.61
C GLU A 36 -51.11 -60.03 -1.34
N ALA A 37 -50.04 -60.83 -1.23
CA ALA A 37 -49.97 -62.14 -1.88
C ALA A 37 -51.04 -63.12 -1.38
N LEU A 38 -51.48 -63.01 -0.12
CA LEU A 38 -52.60 -63.78 0.44
C LEU A 38 -53.96 -63.42 -0.16
N THR A 39 -54.10 -62.27 -0.83
CA THR A 39 -55.31 -61.91 -1.57
C THR A 39 -55.36 -62.54 -2.97
N THR A 40 -54.20 -62.79 -3.57
CA THR A 40 -54.06 -63.32 -4.94
C THR A 40 -53.93 -64.83 -4.98
N HIS A 41 -53.29 -65.45 -3.98
CA HIS A 41 -52.97 -66.87 -3.96
C HIS A 41 -53.55 -67.61 -2.75
N SER A 42 -54.08 -68.81 -2.99
CA SER A 42 -54.66 -69.67 -1.95
C SER A 42 -53.70 -70.73 -1.42
N THR A 43 -52.60 -71.01 -2.13
CA THR A 43 -51.56 -71.95 -1.68
C THR A 43 -50.34 -71.20 -1.11
N ILE A 44 -49.76 -71.74 -0.04
CA ILE A 44 -48.62 -71.12 0.66
C ILE A 44 -47.38 -71.07 -0.24
N LEU A 45 -47.20 -72.07 -1.09
CA LEU A 45 -46.05 -72.14 -2.00
C LEU A 45 -46.15 -71.06 -3.09
N ASP A 46 -47.36 -70.76 -3.58
CA ASP A 46 -47.58 -69.67 -4.53
C ASP A 46 -47.37 -68.31 -3.87
N VAL A 47 -47.87 -68.12 -2.63
CA VAL A 47 -47.63 -66.90 -1.83
C VAL A 47 -46.13 -66.66 -1.65
N ILE A 48 -45.36 -67.69 -1.29
CA ILE A 48 -43.90 -67.58 -1.15
C ILE A 48 -43.23 -67.32 -2.50
N ALA A 49 -43.70 -67.97 -3.57
CA ALA A 49 -43.17 -67.81 -4.91
C ALA A 49 -43.35 -66.39 -5.47
N GLU A 50 -44.39 -65.68 -5.07
CA GLU A 50 -44.61 -64.25 -5.36
C GLU A 50 -43.74 -63.37 -4.45
N VAL A 51 -43.83 -63.56 -3.14
CA VAL A 51 -43.14 -62.71 -2.14
C VAL A 51 -41.61 -62.77 -2.29
N ARG A 52 -41.04 -63.92 -2.68
CA ARG A 52 -39.59 -64.05 -2.94
C ARG A 52 -39.10 -63.26 -4.16
N GLN A 53 -39.99 -62.84 -5.06
CA GLN A 53 -39.62 -62.01 -6.21
C GLN A 53 -39.44 -60.54 -5.82
N HIS A 54 -39.86 -60.15 -4.62
CA HIS A 54 -39.78 -58.77 -4.16
C HIS A 54 -38.32 -58.39 -3.82
N PRO A 55 -37.79 -57.26 -4.33
CA PRO A 55 -36.36 -56.89 -4.22
C PRO A 55 -35.87 -56.56 -2.80
N MET A 56 -36.78 -56.50 -1.83
CA MET A 56 -36.47 -56.26 -0.41
C MET A 56 -36.51 -57.53 0.43
N ILE A 57 -36.83 -58.68 -0.18
CA ILE A 57 -36.97 -59.94 0.52
C ILE A 57 -35.90 -60.89 -0.01
N ASP A 58 -35.10 -61.37 0.91
CA ASP A 58 -34.10 -62.38 0.62
C ASP A 58 -34.56 -63.70 1.21
N GLU A 59 -34.36 -64.79 0.46
CA GLU A 59 -34.64 -66.14 0.93
C GLU A 59 -33.32 -66.85 1.25
N GLN A 60 -33.23 -67.38 2.46
CA GLN A 60 -32.20 -68.32 2.85
C GLN A 60 -32.79 -69.73 2.89
N GLN A 61 -32.11 -70.66 2.22
CA GLN A 61 -32.48 -72.07 2.21
C GLN A 61 -31.47 -72.89 3.02
N SER A 62 -31.95 -73.83 3.83
CA SER A 62 -31.07 -74.72 4.60
C SER A 62 -31.67 -76.12 4.63
N ALA A 63 -30.89 -77.10 4.16
CA ALA A 63 -31.31 -78.50 4.14
C ALA A 63 -31.35 -79.08 5.56
N ILE A 64 -32.39 -79.87 5.84
CA ILE A 64 -32.54 -80.65 7.07
C ILE A 64 -32.08 -82.07 6.76
N ASN A 65 -30.95 -82.48 7.35
CA ASN A 65 -30.40 -83.83 7.16
C ASN A 65 -30.54 -84.63 8.46
N LEU A 66 -30.95 -85.89 8.36
CA LEU A 66 -30.94 -86.87 9.43
C LEU A 66 -30.13 -88.08 8.97
N ASP A 67 -29.09 -88.46 9.70
CA ASP A 67 -28.21 -89.61 9.40
C ASP A 67 -27.79 -89.66 7.91
N SER A 68 -27.29 -88.54 7.41
CA SER A 68 -26.83 -88.35 6.01
C SER A 68 -27.93 -88.31 4.94
N THR A 69 -29.21 -88.39 5.32
CA THR A 69 -30.35 -88.32 4.39
C THR A 69 -31.06 -86.97 4.52
N SER A 70 -31.21 -86.23 3.41
CA SER A 70 -32.00 -84.99 3.39
C SER A 70 -33.49 -85.31 3.48
N ILE A 71 -34.12 -84.85 4.55
CA ILE A 71 -35.55 -85.10 4.84
C ILE A 71 -36.42 -83.88 4.51
N GLY A 72 -35.83 -82.73 4.20
CA GLY A 72 -36.53 -81.52 3.78
C GLY A 72 -35.64 -80.29 3.73
N THR A 73 -36.23 -79.14 3.43
CA THR A 73 -35.53 -77.84 3.37
C THR A 73 -36.31 -76.80 4.17
N VAL A 74 -35.60 -76.02 4.98
CA VAL A 74 -36.15 -74.80 5.60
C VAL A 74 -35.96 -73.65 4.61
N LEU A 75 -37.07 -72.99 4.27
CA LEU A 75 -37.12 -71.74 3.51
C LEU A 75 -37.39 -70.61 4.50
N LEU A 76 -36.49 -69.64 4.59
CA LEU A 76 -36.60 -68.48 5.48
C LEU A 76 -36.50 -67.20 4.66
N GLY A 77 -37.60 -66.45 4.56
CA GLY A 77 -37.63 -65.15 3.92
C GLY A 77 -37.45 -64.02 4.94
N TYR A 78 -36.51 -63.11 4.72
CA TYR A 78 -36.27 -61.94 5.57
C TYR A 78 -36.29 -60.62 4.81
N SER A 79 -36.79 -59.57 5.47
CA SER A 79 -36.96 -58.22 4.93
C SER A 79 -35.71 -57.37 5.18
N ARG A 80 -35.15 -56.82 4.12
CA ARG A 80 -34.05 -55.84 4.19
C ARG A 80 -34.54 -54.39 4.36
N ALA A 81 -35.85 -54.16 4.46
CA ALA A 81 -36.43 -52.82 4.48
C ALA A 81 -35.98 -52.01 5.70
N ASN A 82 -35.94 -52.62 6.88
CA ASN A 82 -35.51 -51.96 8.11
C ASN A 82 -34.01 -51.65 8.10
N VAL A 83 -33.19 -52.63 7.69
CA VAL A 83 -31.74 -52.44 7.53
C VAL A 83 -31.44 -51.32 6.53
N ARG A 84 -32.10 -51.29 5.37
CA ARG A 84 -31.92 -50.23 4.37
C ARG A 84 -32.33 -48.86 4.91
N ARG A 85 -33.43 -48.76 5.66
CA ARG A 85 -33.88 -47.52 6.30
C ARG A 85 -32.86 -47.02 7.33
N GLN A 86 -32.33 -47.91 8.17
CA GLN A 86 -31.28 -47.60 9.13
C GLN A 86 -29.98 -47.16 8.46
N LEU A 87 -29.58 -47.81 7.36
CA LEU A 87 -28.40 -47.42 6.58
C LEU A 87 -28.55 -46.02 5.99
N ILE A 88 -29.68 -45.72 5.34
CA ILE A 88 -29.95 -44.41 4.74
C ILE A 88 -29.92 -43.31 5.81
N THR A 89 -30.61 -43.52 6.93
CA THR A 89 -30.64 -42.55 8.04
C THR A 89 -29.25 -42.35 8.66
N SER A 90 -28.48 -43.41 8.84
CA SER A 90 -27.10 -43.31 9.36
C SER A 90 -26.18 -42.57 8.39
N VAL A 91 -26.30 -42.83 7.09
CA VAL A 91 -25.54 -42.11 6.04
C VAL A 91 -25.91 -40.63 6.02
N GLN A 92 -27.20 -40.29 6.16
CA GLN A 92 -27.66 -38.90 6.23
C GLN A 92 -27.10 -38.17 7.46
N TRP A 93 -27.11 -38.80 8.63
CA TRP A 93 -26.52 -38.24 9.85
C TRP A 93 -25.02 -38.01 9.70
N ASN A 94 -24.28 -39.00 9.18
CA ASN A 94 -22.84 -38.86 8.94
C ASN A 94 -22.55 -37.72 7.94
N LEU A 95 -23.32 -37.63 6.85
CA LEU A 95 -23.17 -36.55 5.88
C LEU A 95 -23.44 -35.18 6.50
N ALA A 96 -24.50 -35.06 7.30
CA ALA A 96 -24.83 -33.82 8.01
C ALA A 96 -23.69 -33.41 8.98
N THR A 97 -23.15 -34.36 9.73
CA THR A 97 -22.01 -34.11 10.62
C THR A 97 -20.79 -33.64 9.83
N TYR A 98 -20.44 -34.30 8.72
CA TYR A 98 -19.31 -33.88 7.89
C TYR A 98 -19.48 -32.47 7.32
N LEU A 99 -20.68 -32.13 6.83
CA LEU A 99 -20.97 -30.79 6.31
C LEU A 99 -20.81 -29.71 7.40
N VAL A 100 -21.29 -29.97 8.61
CA VAL A 100 -21.12 -29.05 9.75
C VAL A 100 -19.63 -28.88 10.09
N THR A 101 -18.88 -29.98 10.19
CA THR A 101 -17.44 -29.89 10.47
C THR A 101 -16.67 -29.15 9.38
N LEU A 102 -17.00 -29.37 8.11
CA LEU A 102 -16.39 -28.70 6.97
C LEU A 102 -16.69 -27.19 7.04
N GLY A 103 -17.93 -26.80 7.34
CA GLY A 103 -18.34 -25.41 7.47
C GLY A 103 -17.62 -24.69 8.62
N LEU A 104 -17.49 -25.35 9.78
CA LEU A 104 -16.73 -24.80 10.92
C LEU A 104 -15.25 -24.61 10.57
N LEU A 105 -14.65 -25.60 9.89
CA LEU A 105 -13.24 -25.55 9.51
C LEU A 105 -12.99 -24.47 8.45
N ALA A 106 -13.88 -24.34 7.46
CA ALA A 106 -13.84 -23.24 6.49
C ALA A 106 -14.00 -21.87 7.17
N GLY A 107 -14.93 -21.74 8.12
CA GLY A 107 -15.12 -20.52 8.91
C GLY A 107 -13.88 -20.16 9.72
N LEU A 108 -13.22 -21.13 10.34
CA LEU A 108 -11.98 -20.94 11.08
C LEU A 108 -10.83 -20.50 10.15
N ILE A 109 -10.70 -21.11 8.98
CA ILE A 109 -9.71 -20.70 7.96
C ILE A 109 -9.96 -19.25 7.52
N LEU A 110 -11.22 -18.88 7.24
CA LEU A 110 -11.55 -17.51 6.84
C LEU A 110 -11.28 -16.50 7.96
N ALA A 111 -11.63 -16.84 9.20
CA ALA A 111 -11.39 -15.99 10.36
C ALA A 111 -9.90 -15.79 10.64
N THR A 112 -9.11 -16.88 10.59
CA THR A 112 -7.65 -16.83 10.77
C THR A 112 -6.99 -16.04 9.63
N PHE A 113 -7.39 -16.24 8.39
CA PHE A 113 -6.92 -15.45 7.25
C PHE A 113 -7.23 -13.96 7.42
N HIS A 114 -8.46 -13.61 7.82
CA HIS A 114 -8.86 -12.22 8.08
C HIS A 114 -8.04 -11.59 9.21
N TRP A 115 -7.80 -12.34 10.30
CA TRP A 115 -7.05 -11.84 11.44
C TRP A 115 -5.55 -11.70 11.15
N LEU A 116 -4.94 -12.66 10.46
CA LEU A 116 -3.50 -12.69 10.20
C LEU A 116 -3.09 -11.68 9.13
N ILE A 117 -3.80 -11.64 8.00
CA ILE A 117 -3.43 -10.81 6.84
C ILE A 117 -4.15 -9.47 6.91
N GLY A 118 -5.47 -9.48 7.15
CA GLY A 118 -6.28 -8.27 7.13
C GLY A 118 -5.84 -7.23 8.17
N ARG A 119 -5.43 -7.66 9.37
CA ARG A 119 -4.88 -6.74 10.38
C ARG A 119 -3.57 -6.12 9.92
N ARG A 120 -2.62 -6.93 9.42
CA ARG A 120 -1.28 -6.46 9.02
C ARG A 120 -1.35 -5.49 7.84
N VAL A 121 -2.15 -5.81 6.82
CA VAL A 121 -2.35 -4.95 5.65
C VAL A 121 -2.96 -3.61 6.07
N ARG A 122 -3.98 -3.61 6.93
CA ARG A 122 -4.59 -2.37 7.44
C ARG A 122 -3.58 -1.50 8.18
N THR A 123 -2.71 -2.09 9.01
CA THR A 123 -1.67 -1.31 9.71
C THR A 123 -0.73 -0.61 8.75
N VAL A 124 -0.26 -1.29 7.69
CA VAL A 124 0.59 -0.65 6.67
C VAL A 124 -0.19 0.43 5.92
N ALA A 125 -1.44 0.18 5.54
CA ALA A 125 -2.28 1.18 4.87
C ALA A 125 -2.49 2.45 5.69
N THR A 126 -2.75 2.32 7.01
CA THR A 126 -2.88 3.46 7.92
C THR A 126 -1.59 4.28 7.99
N VAL A 127 -0.43 3.63 8.01
CA VAL A 127 0.86 4.36 7.99
C VAL A 127 1.04 5.13 6.68
N VAL A 128 0.64 4.55 5.54
CA VAL A 128 0.68 5.23 4.24
C VAL A 128 -0.24 6.46 4.21
N GLU A 129 -1.46 6.37 4.76
CA GLU A 129 -2.37 7.51 4.88
C GLU A 129 -1.79 8.62 5.76
N LEU A 130 -1.23 8.27 6.91
CA LEU A 130 -0.59 9.23 7.82
C LEU A 130 0.65 9.88 7.18
N PHE A 131 1.40 9.12 6.38
CA PHE A 131 2.50 9.64 5.58
C PHE A 131 2.01 10.63 4.51
N GLY A 132 0.91 10.32 3.82
CA GLY A 132 0.25 11.23 2.87
C GLY A 132 -0.29 12.51 3.51
N ALA A 133 -0.64 12.47 4.80
CA ALA A 133 -1.04 13.63 5.59
C ALA A 133 0.15 14.48 6.10
N GLY A 134 1.39 14.14 5.73
CA GLY A 134 2.60 14.88 6.10
C GLY A 134 3.31 14.40 7.35
N ASN A 135 2.86 13.29 7.98
CA ASN A 135 3.58 12.69 9.10
C ASN A 135 4.62 11.67 8.61
N TYR A 136 5.74 12.20 8.15
CA TYR A 136 6.81 11.39 7.55
C TYR A 136 7.71 10.66 8.56
N GLN A 137 7.48 10.80 9.87
CA GLN A 137 8.29 10.11 10.89
C GLN A 137 7.77 8.70 11.21
N GLN A 138 6.52 8.42 10.88
CA GLN A 138 5.94 7.12 11.17
C GLN A 138 6.48 6.04 10.23
N ARG A 139 6.67 4.83 10.74
CA ARG A 139 7.21 3.69 9.99
C ARG A 139 6.27 2.50 10.07
N ALA A 140 6.16 1.76 8.98
CA ALA A 140 5.40 0.53 8.95
C ALA A 140 6.17 -0.55 9.73
N PRO A 141 5.53 -1.30 10.64
CA PRO A 141 6.20 -2.32 11.43
C PRO A 141 6.67 -3.48 10.54
N VAL A 142 7.93 -3.88 10.71
CA VAL A 142 8.56 -5.01 10.02
C VAL A 142 8.76 -6.11 11.06
N THR A 143 8.06 -7.22 10.93
CA THR A 143 8.08 -8.30 11.95
C THR A 143 8.73 -9.57 11.45
N ASN A 144 8.44 -9.98 10.22
CA ASN A 144 8.86 -11.27 9.64
C ASN A 144 9.52 -11.07 8.26
N ASP A 145 9.96 -12.15 7.62
CA ASP A 145 10.41 -12.13 6.22
C ASP A 145 9.31 -12.59 5.26
N ASP A 146 8.19 -11.86 5.26
CA ASP A 146 7.05 -12.07 4.35
C ASP A 146 6.93 -10.91 3.33
N ASP A 147 6.06 -11.08 2.32
CA ASP A 147 5.85 -10.08 1.27
C ASP A 147 5.34 -8.74 1.83
N ILE A 148 4.53 -8.77 2.90
CA ILE A 148 4.03 -7.56 3.58
C ILE A 148 5.20 -6.81 4.23
N SER A 149 6.09 -7.53 4.89
CA SER A 149 7.28 -6.96 5.52
C SER A 149 8.27 -6.45 4.47
N ARG A 150 8.38 -7.11 3.31
CA ARG A 150 9.15 -6.59 2.17
C ARG A 150 8.59 -5.27 1.65
N LEU A 151 7.26 -5.15 1.54
CA LEU A 151 6.59 -3.91 1.17
C LEU A 151 6.81 -2.81 2.24
N ALA A 152 6.67 -3.15 3.52
CA ALA A 152 6.92 -2.23 4.62
C ALA A 152 8.36 -1.71 4.63
N ARG A 153 9.36 -2.57 4.35
CA ARG A 153 10.77 -2.17 4.21
C ARG A 153 10.98 -1.20 3.04
N ASN A 154 10.41 -1.49 1.87
CA ASN A 154 10.52 -0.62 0.71
C ASN A 154 9.86 0.75 0.96
N PHE A 155 8.68 0.75 1.60
CA PHE A 155 8.01 1.97 2.02
C PHE A 155 8.85 2.77 3.03
N ASN A 156 9.39 2.12 4.06
CA ASN A 156 10.24 2.79 5.04
C ASN A 156 11.49 3.40 4.40
N ARG A 157 12.12 2.72 3.43
CA ARG A 157 13.26 3.28 2.68
C ARG A 157 12.87 4.54 1.90
N MET A 158 11.74 4.51 1.20
CA MET A 158 11.21 5.69 0.51
C MET A 158 10.92 6.83 1.49
N ALA A 159 10.36 6.52 2.66
CA ALA A 159 10.10 7.50 3.71
C ALA A 159 11.39 8.15 4.25
N ASP A 160 12.47 7.38 4.37
CA ASP A 160 13.78 7.89 4.79
C ASP A 160 14.40 8.81 3.72
N GLU A 161 14.36 8.41 2.44
CA GLU A 161 14.85 9.21 1.31
C GLU A 161 14.07 10.54 1.16
N LEU A 162 12.75 10.48 1.29
CA LEU A 162 11.90 11.68 1.24
C LEU A 162 12.24 12.65 2.37
N ASN A 163 12.35 12.14 3.61
CA ASN A 163 12.74 12.95 4.77
C ASN A 163 14.10 13.60 4.59
N ALA A 164 15.10 12.86 4.10
CA ALA A 164 16.42 13.39 3.83
C ALA A 164 16.38 14.50 2.77
N THR A 165 15.60 14.30 1.70
CA THR A 165 15.43 15.29 0.63
C THR A 165 14.74 16.55 1.13
N MET A 166 13.67 16.42 1.92
CA MET A 166 12.96 17.56 2.51
C MET A 166 13.85 18.34 3.48
N ALA A 167 14.61 17.65 4.33
CA ALA A 167 15.56 18.30 5.23
C ALA A 167 16.64 19.07 4.44
N GLY A 168 17.19 18.47 3.38
CA GLY A 168 18.16 19.13 2.50
C GLY A 168 17.58 20.35 1.78
N LEU A 169 16.36 20.26 1.26
CA LEU A 169 15.68 21.39 0.62
C LEU A 169 15.44 22.54 1.62
N HIS A 170 15.00 22.22 2.83
CA HIS A 170 14.76 23.21 3.87
C HIS A 170 16.06 23.94 4.25
N GLN A 171 17.17 23.21 4.37
CA GLN A 171 18.49 23.79 4.62
C GLN A 171 18.96 24.67 3.45
N ALA A 172 18.76 24.25 2.20
CA ALA A 172 19.10 25.03 1.02
C ALA A 172 18.31 26.34 0.93
N LEU A 173 16.99 26.29 1.19
CA LEU A 173 16.14 27.48 1.24
C LEU A 173 16.58 28.45 2.34
N GLN A 174 16.91 27.94 3.54
CA GLN A 174 17.43 28.76 4.63
C GLN A 174 18.75 29.43 4.24
N ALA A 175 19.69 28.68 3.66
CA ALA A 175 20.97 29.21 3.21
C ALA A 175 20.79 30.32 2.15
N LEU A 176 19.88 30.11 1.19
CA LEU A 176 19.52 31.10 0.18
C LEU A 176 19.00 32.39 0.82
N HIS A 177 18.02 32.27 1.72
CA HIS A 177 17.44 33.43 2.42
C HIS A 177 18.48 34.18 3.26
N THR A 178 19.42 33.48 3.89
CA THR A 178 20.51 34.13 4.63
C THR A 178 21.48 34.86 3.70
N SER A 179 21.81 34.26 2.55
CA SER A 179 22.65 34.89 1.53
C SER A 179 21.99 36.16 0.97
N GLU A 180 20.70 36.09 0.61
CA GLU A 180 19.95 37.27 0.15
C GLU A 180 19.90 38.37 1.21
N ARG A 181 19.71 38.02 2.49
CA ARG A 181 19.74 39.00 3.59
C ARG A 181 21.11 39.65 3.75
N GLN A 182 22.19 38.89 3.60
CA GLN A 182 23.55 39.44 3.64
C GLN A 182 23.78 40.40 2.47
N THR A 183 23.43 40.01 1.25
CA THR A 183 23.55 40.86 0.05
C THR A 183 22.69 42.13 0.18
N ARG A 184 21.45 42.03 0.66
CA ARG A 184 20.60 43.21 0.92
C ARG A 184 21.18 44.13 1.98
N LYS A 185 21.76 43.59 3.07
CA LYS A 185 22.42 44.39 4.10
C LYS A 185 23.66 45.11 3.55
N LEU A 186 24.50 44.42 2.78
CA LEU A 186 25.67 45.02 2.14
C LEU A 186 25.26 46.14 1.17
N SER A 187 24.24 45.93 0.34
CA SER A 187 23.68 46.96 -0.54
C SER A 187 23.07 48.13 0.25
N HIS A 188 22.39 47.87 1.37
CA HIS A 188 21.82 48.91 2.22
C HIS A 188 22.90 49.76 2.92
N VAL A 189 23.97 49.14 3.42
CA VAL A 189 25.11 49.85 4.04
C VAL A 189 25.86 50.68 2.98
N ALA A 190 26.12 50.11 1.80
CA ALA A 190 26.74 50.85 0.69
C ALA A 190 25.92 52.09 0.27
N ARG A 191 24.59 52.03 0.38
CA ARG A 191 23.70 53.16 0.11
C ARG A 191 23.67 54.25 1.20
N HIS A 192 24.10 53.94 2.43
CA HIS A 192 23.99 54.85 3.59
C HIS A 192 25.32 55.46 4.06
N THR A 193 26.46 55.00 3.56
CA THR A 193 27.69 55.80 3.58
C THR A 193 27.62 56.86 2.49
N SER A 194 27.79 58.14 2.84
CA SER A 194 27.78 59.30 1.94
C SER A 194 28.89 59.33 0.89
N ASN A 195 29.53 58.18 0.61
CA ASN A 195 30.62 58.07 -0.35
C ASN A 195 30.04 58.08 -1.77
N THR A 196 30.58 58.97 -2.58
CA THR A 196 30.27 59.04 -4.00
C THR A 196 31.03 57.93 -4.73
N VAL A 197 30.37 57.25 -5.66
CA VAL A 197 30.98 56.21 -6.50
C VAL A 197 30.67 56.52 -7.94
N ILE A 198 31.70 56.53 -8.78
CA ILE A 198 31.64 56.78 -10.21
C ILE A 198 32.37 55.63 -10.92
N ILE A 199 31.75 55.08 -11.95
CA ILE A 199 32.37 54.16 -12.91
C ILE A 199 32.52 54.94 -14.21
N ALA A 200 33.72 54.91 -14.77
CA ALA A 200 34.07 55.63 -15.99
C ALA A 200 34.75 54.70 -16.99
N ASP A 201 34.61 55.02 -18.28
CA ASP A 201 35.29 54.31 -19.37
C ASP A 201 36.82 54.55 -19.32
N ALA A 202 37.56 53.87 -20.20
CA ALA A 202 39.01 54.02 -20.29
C ALA A 202 39.48 55.44 -20.67
N ALA A 203 38.59 56.27 -21.22
CA ALA A 203 38.85 57.68 -21.52
C ALA A 203 38.44 58.63 -20.37
N GLY A 204 37.93 58.09 -19.25
CA GLY A 204 37.51 58.84 -18.07
C GLY A 204 36.11 59.43 -18.14
N ASN A 205 35.30 59.04 -19.14
CA ASN A 205 33.92 59.50 -19.25
C ASN A 205 33.00 58.65 -18.35
N ILE A 206 32.10 59.30 -17.61
CA ILE A 206 31.20 58.63 -16.67
C ILE A 206 30.24 57.70 -17.42
N GLU A 207 30.26 56.40 -17.07
CA GLU A 207 29.30 55.38 -17.51
C GLU A 207 28.21 55.11 -16.46
N TRP A 208 28.53 55.35 -15.19
CA TRP A 208 27.57 55.22 -14.10
C TRP A 208 28.02 55.99 -12.88
N ALA A 209 27.06 56.56 -12.13
CA ALA A 209 27.33 57.15 -10.82
C ALA A 209 26.21 56.78 -9.83
N ASN A 210 26.56 56.64 -8.56
CA ASN A 210 25.58 56.36 -7.51
C ASN A 210 24.76 57.61 -7.13
N ASP A 211 23.61 57.41 -6.49
CA ASP A 211 22.74 58.51 -6.04
C ASP A 211 23.42 59.48 -5.06
N SER A 212 24.50 59.05 -4.39
CA SER A 212 25.26 59.92 -3.50
C SER A 212 26.02 61.00 -4.29
N PHE A 213 26.53 60.67 -5.49
CA PHE A 213 27.21 61.63 -6.35
C PHE A 213 26.26 62.73 -6.87
N THR A 214 25.07 62.35 -7.32
CA THR A 214 24.06 63.33 -7.78
C THR A 214 23.57 64.20 -6.64
N ARG A 215 23.37 63.65 -5.43
CA ARG A 215 23.04 64.45 -4.23
C ARG A 215 24.14 65.41 -3.80
N LEU A 216 25.41 65.00 -3.86
CA LEU A 216 26.55 65.83 -3.42
C LEU A 216 26.88 66.92 -4.46
N SER A 217 26.89 66.56 -5.74
CA SER A 217 27.29 67.47 -6.82
C SER A 217 26.14 68.35 -7.34
N GLY A 218 24.89 67.93 -7.16
CA GLY A 218 23.70 68.63 -7.66
C GLY A 218 23.43 68.44 -9.15
N PHE A 219 24.21 67.61 -9.85
CA PHE A 219 23.97 67.26 -11.26
C PHE A 219 23.05 66.02 -11.37
N THR A 220 22.19 66.00 -12.38
CA THR A 220 21.34 64.83 -12.67
C THR A 220 22.13 63.75 -13.42
N ASN A 221 21.66 62.49 -13.40
CA ASN A 221 22.30 61.43 -14.17
C ASN A 221 22.39 61.77 -15.66
N GLU A 222 21.36 62.39 -16.25
CA GLU A 222 21.37 62.78 -17.67
C GLU A 222 22.47 63.82 -18.00
N GLU A 223 22.82 64.69 -17.04
CA GLU A 223 23.80 65.76 -17.24
C GLU A 223 25.25 65.28 -17.15
N ILE A 224 25.49 64.15 -16.49
CA ILE A 224 26.84 63.65 -16.16
C ILE A 224 27.31 62.52 -17.08
N MET A 225 26.37 61.78 -17.68
CA MET A 225 26.69 60.65 -18.55
C MET A 225 27.57 61.06 -19.74
N GLY A 226 28.65 60.31 -19.97
CA GLY A 226 29.58 60.53 -21.08
C GLY A 226 30.51 61.73 -20.92
N ARG A 227 30.55 62.36 -19.74
CA ARG A 227 31.43 63.51 -19.44
C ARG A 227 32.48 63.12 -18.41
N GLN A 228 33.61 63.83 -18.39
CA GLN A 228 34.61 63.63 -17.35
C GLN A 228 34.22 64.36 -16.05
N PRO A 229 34.40 63.76 -14.87
CA PRO A 229 34.07 64.42 -13.60
C PRO A 229 34.79 65.76 -13.42
N SER A 230 36.09 65.84 -13.74
CA SER A 230 36.88 67.06 -13.59
C SER A 230 36.35 68.26 -14.38
N ASP A 231 35.62 68.02 -15.48
CA ASP A 231 35.02 69.07 -16.30
C ASP A 231 33.65 69.53 -15.76
N LEU A 232 33.01 68.69 -14.94
CA LEU A 232 31.72 68.97 -14.31
C LEU A 232 31.86 69.68 -12.97
N ILE A 233 32.77 69.17 -12.13
CA ILE A 233 32.91 69.58 -10.72
C ILE A 233 34.26 70.25 -10.44
N GLY A 234 35.09 70.52 -11.46
CA GLY A 234 36.28 71.35 -11.33
C GLY A 234 35.92 72.84 -11.31
N GLY A 235 36.69 73.63 -10.55
CA GLY A 235 36.48 75.07 -10.45
C GLY A 235 37.75 75.84 -10.11
N PRO A 236 37.65 77.14 -9.76
CA PRO A 236 38.79 78.05 -9.70
C PRO A 236 39.88 77.67 -8.69
N GLY A 237 39.51 77.01 -7.59
CA GLY A 237 40.43 76.54 -6.56
C GLY A 237 40.86 75.07 -6.72
N THR A 238 40.40 74.39 -7.77
CA THR A 238 40.82 73.01 -8.05
C THR A 238 42.26 73.02 -8.56
N ASP A 239 43.17 72.32 -7.89
CA ASP A 239 44.58 72.26 -8.29
C ASP A 239 44.75 71.54 -9.66
N PRO A 240 45.20 72.25 -10.71
CA PRO A 240 45.38 71.66 -12.03
C PRO A 240 46.46 70.56 -12.05
N ALA A 241 47.47 70.64 -11.19
CA ALA A 241 48.54 69.64 -11.14
C ALA A 241 48.01 68.29 -10.62
N THR A 242 47.15 68.32 -9.60
CA THR A 242 46.44 67.15 -9.09
C THR A 242 45.55 66.51 -10.14
N ILE A 243 44.77 67.31 -10.89
CA ILE A 243 43.91 66.79 -11.98
C ILE A 243 44.73 66.19 -13.12
N ALA A 244 45.83 66.85 -13.52
CA ALA A 244 46.72 66.33 -14.56
C ALA A 244 47.33 64.98 -14.14
N THR A 245 47.73 64.85 -12.88
CA THR A 245 48.26 63.60 -12.32
C THR A 245 47.19 62.50 -12.29
N LEU A 246 45.97 62.84 -11.86
CA LEU A 246 44.82 61.92 -11.85
C LEU A 246 44.53 61.38 -13.26
N ARG A 247 44.46 62.26 -14.27
CA ARG A 247 44.24 61.89 -15.68
C ARG A 247 45.37 61.01 -16.22
N ALA A 248 46.62 61.35 -15.92
CA ALA A 248 47.77 60.57 -16.36
C ALA A 248 47.77 59.16 -15.75
N ARG A 249 47.46 59.02 -14.45
CA ARG A 249 47.38 57.72 -13.77
C ARG A 249 46.21 56.87 -14.28
N MET A 250 45.05 57.51 -14.50
CA MET A 250 43.88 56.87 -15.11
C MET A 250 44.20 56.30 -16.49
N ALA A 251 44.81 57.11 -17.37
CA ALA A 251 45.23 56.68 -18.71
C ALA A 251 46.30 55.58 -18.69
N ALA A 252 47.15 55.57 -17.66
CA ALA A 252 48.15 54.53 -17.45
C ALA A 252 47.59 53.25 -16.80
N GLY A 253 46.30 53.22 -16.44
CA GLY A 253 45.68 52.09 -15.73
C GLY A 253 46.31 51.84 -14.36
N GLN A 254 46.73 52.91 -13.66
CA GLN A 254 47.38 52.81 -12.35
C GLN A 254 46.49 53.38 -11.24
N PRO A 255 46.46 52.75 -10.05
CA PRO A 255 45.71 53.28 -8.92
C PRO A 255 46.30 54.61 -8.45
N PHE A 256 45.44 55.50 -7.94
CA PHE A 256 45.84 56.81 -7.47
C PHE A 256 44.90 57.36 -6.40
N ASN A 257 45.47 57.93 -5.34
CA ASN A 257 44.75 58.57 -4.26
C ASN A 257 45.12 60.04 -4.20
N CYS A 258 44.14 60.93 -4.11
CA CYS A 258 44.36 62.36 -3.93
C CYS A 258 43.23 63.02 -3.15
N GLU A 259 43.48 64.21 -2.64
CA GLU A 259 42.42 65.11 -2.18
C GLU A 259 42.29 66.25 -3.18
N VAL A 260 41.05 66.55 -3.57
CA VAL A 260 40.75 67.55 -4.58
C VAL A 260 39.56 68.40 -4.16
N LEU A 261 39.67 69.70 -4.39
CA LEU A 261 38.58 70.64 -4.19
C LEU A 261 37.65 70.60 -5.41
N ASN A 262 36.40 70.20 -5.18
CA ASN A 262 35.35 70.14 -6.18
C ASN A 262 34.28 71.20 -5.92
N TYR A 263 33.45 71.46 -6.92
CA TYR A 263 32.36 72.43 -6.90
C TYR A 263 31.05 71.75 -7.29
N ALA A 264 30.00 72.01 -6.53
CA ALA A 264 28.65 71.59 -6.86
C ALA A 264 28.08 72.52 -7.95
N LYS A 265 26.98 72.10 -8.57
CA LYS A 265 26.28 72.86 -9.61
C LYS A 265 25.84 74.26 -9.16
N ASP A 266 25.59 74.44 -7.87
CA ASP A 266 25.26 75.73 -7.25
C ASP A 266 26.49 76.61 -6.93
N GLY A 267 27.70 76.11 -7.21
CA GLY A 267 28.97 76.78 -6.94
C GLY A 267 29.57 76.51 -5.56
N THR A 268 28.91 75.71 -4.71
CA THR A 268 29.43 75.37 -3.37
C THR A 268 30.67 74.48 -3.51
N SER A 269 31.78 74.88 -2.89
CA SER A 269 33.03 74.11 -2.92
C SER A 269 33.09 73.08 -1.78
N TYR A 270 33.60 71.88 -2.07
CA TYR A 270 33.78 70.80 -1.09
C TYR A 270 35.03 69.98 -1.40
N TRP A 271 35.77 69.60 -0.35
CA TRP A 271 36.93 68.71 -0.48
C TRP A 271 36.48 67.25 -0.58
N VAL A 272 37.10 66.51 -1.50
CA VAL A 272 36.87 65.07 -1.67
C VAL A 272 38.21 64.35 -1.68
N ALA A 273 38.33 63.30 -0.87
CA ALA A 273 39.36 62.30 -1.05
C ALA A 273 38.92 61.31 -2.14
N VAL A 274 39.66 61.27 -3.24
CA VAL A 274 39.44 60.39 -4.38
C VAL A 274 40.35 59.18 -4.26
N ASP A 275 39.76 57.99 -4.42
CA ASP A 275 40.47 56.72 -4.57
C ASP A 275 40.13 56.13 -5.94
N LEU A 276 41.11 56.19 -6.85
CA LEU A 276 40.99 55.67 -8.20
C LEU A 276 41.54 54.24 -8.23
N GLN A 277 40.70 53.29 -8.60
CA GLN A 277 41.04 51.87 -8.76
C GLN A 277 40.69 51.43 -10.19
N PRO A 278 41.69 51.18 -11.05
CA PRO A 278 41.46 50.63 -12.38
C PRO A 278 40.90 49.21 -12.27
N VAL A 279 39.84 48.92 -13.01
CA VAL A 279 39.30 47.57 -13.16
C VAL A 279 39.68 47.08 -14.55
N HIS A 280 40.45 46.00 -14.62
CA HIS A 280 40.77 45.33 -15.88
C HIS A 280 39.72 44.25 -16.11
N ASP A 281 39.11 44.26 -17.30
CA ASP A 281 38.29 43.13 -17.70
C ASP A 281 39.16 41.88 -17.81
N THR A 282 38.61 40.72 -17.43
CA THR A 282 39.36 39.45 -17.40
C THR A 282 39.28 38.67 -18.71
N ASP A 283 38.77 39.28 -19.78
CA ASP A 283 38.65 38.70 -21.12
C ASP A 283 39.78 39.12 -22.07
#